data_AF-A0A5N5SM63-F1
#
_entry.id   AF-A0A5N5SM63-F1
#
_cell.length_a   1.000
_cell.length_b   1.000
_cell.length_c   1.000
_cell.angle_alpha   90.00
_cell.angle_beta   90.00
_cell.angle_gamma   90.00
#
_symmetry.space_group_name_H-M   'P 1'
#
loop_
_entity.id
_entity.type
_entity.pdbx_description
1 polymer ?
#
loop_
_entity_poly.entity_id
_entity_poly.type
_entity_poly.pdbx_seq_one_letter_code
_entity_poly.pdbx_strand_id
1 'polypeptide(L)'
;MSLKTVIISSLITLFVAYIICPLCFYLSPFIQRQLIFLNYVSPPRRVNFHNPDKEGLKGTRNFYLETEKGIKVGVWHILPTSLIDKCPPRESAKHVEWYEKSLSDHRPVFLYLHGNTSSRAIAHRVELYNLLRNQDWHVVAFDYRGYADSTKALMNETGVVHDAKVVYNYVRSHTGNSPLIVWGHSLGTGVSCHSVGSLCQEGKSPSALILESPFNNIRDEVKYHPLAAIFVKMPKFKELFLDPLKDTGIDFRSDEHITKINRPVLILHAKDDLVVPFKLGKRLYESAKKNRPRNFPPVKFVEFESGRSFGHKFICRAPELPQILRDFVVEVTKKR
;
A
#
# COMPACT_ATOMS: atom_id res chain seq x y z
N MET A 1 -28.80 38.66 -2.02
CA MET A 1 -28.36 38.28 -0.66
C MET A 1 -27.84 39.54 0.04
N SER A 2 -28.24 39.84 1.28
CA SER A 2 -27.79 41.08 1.94
C SER A 2 -26.30 41.00 2.31
N LEU A 3 -25.59 42.14 2.33
CA LEU A 3 -24.19 42.20 2.76
C LEU A 3 -23.99 41.62 4.18
N LYS A 4 -24.95 41.85 5.08
CA LYS A 4 -24.97 41.24 6.43
C LYS A 4 -25.00 39.71 6.38
N THR A 5 -25.84 39.14 5.51
CA THR A 5 -25.94 37.69 5.32
C THR A 5 -24.63 37.08 4.81
N VAL A 6 -23.97 37.75 3.86
CA VAL A 6 -22.65 37.32 3.33
C VAL A 6 -21.59 37.31 4.45
N ILE A 7 -21.53 38.39 5.24
CA ILE A 7 -20.56 38.52 6.33
C ILE A 7 -20.78 37.44 7.39
N ILE A 8 -22.02 37.24 7.84
CA ILE A 8 -22.34 36.22 8.85
C ILE A 8 -21.99 34.82 8.34
N SER A 9 -22.36 34.49 7.09
CA SER A 9 -22.03 33.21 6.48
C SER A 9 -20.52 32.98 6.38
N SER A 10 -19.76 34.02 6.03
CA SER A 10 -18.29 33.97 5.95
C SER A 10 -17.66 33.74 7.32
N LEU A 11 -18.12 34.45 8.36
CA LEU A 11 -17.63 34.27 9.73
C LEU A 11 -17.92 32.87 10.27
N ILE A 12 -19.12 32.34 10.03
CA ILE A 12 -19.47 30.97 10.41
C ILE A 12 -18.56 29.97 9.69
N THR A 13 -18.34 30.16 8.40
CA THR A 13 -17.46 29.27 7.60
C THR A 13 -16.04 29.28 8.14
N LEU A 14 -15.48 30.46 8.44
CA LEU A 14 -14.15 30.59 9.03
C LEU A 14 -14.09 29.97 10.44
N PHE A 15 -15.11 30.17 11.27
CA PHE A 15 -15.16 29.57 12.60
C PHE A 15 -15.22 28.03 12.54
N VAL A 16 -16.05 27.48 11.67
CA VAL A 16 -16.13 26.02 11.48
C VAL A 16 -14.79 25.49 10.96
N ALA A 17 -14.23 26.10 9.92
CA ALA A 17 -12.99 25.65 9.31
C ALA A 17 -11.78 25.76 10.25
N TYR A 18 -11.61 26.89 10.95
CA TYR A 18 -10.38 27.19 11.70
C TYR A 18 -10.48 26.94 13.21
N ILE A 19 -11.66 26.62 13.75
CA ILE A 19 -11.84 26.27 15.17
C ILE A 19 -12.44 24.89 15.31
N ILE A 20 -13.63 24.65 14.76
CA ILE A 20 -14.35 23.39 14.96
C ILE A 20 -13.62 22.21 14.31
N CYS A 21 -13.25 22.29 13.03
CA CYS A 21 -12.56 21.19 12.35
C CYS A 21 -11.23 20.80 13.02
N PRO A 22 -10.30 21.73 13.35
CA PRO A 22 -9.08 21.41 14.09
C PRO A 22 -9.35 20.79 15.45
N LEU A 23 -10.32 21.30 16.21
CA LEU A 23 -10.67 20.74 17.52
C LEU A 23 -11.26 19.34 17.40
N CYS A 24 -12.15 19.10 16.43
CA CYS A 24 -12.68 17.77 16.15
C CYS A 24 -11.56 16.78 15.78
N PHE A 25 -10.60 17.22 14.95
CA PHE A 25 -9.42 16.40 14.63
C PHE A 25 -8.59 16.12 15.88
N TYR A 26 -8.19 17.16 16.62
CA TYR A 26 -7.36 17.06 17.83
C TYR A 26 -7.98 16.15 18.89
N LEU A 27 -9.28 16.30 19.17
CA LEU A 27 -9.97 15.60 20.25
C LEU A 27 -10.42 14.18 19.89
N SER A 28 -10.43 13.80 18.61
CA SER A 28 -11.01 12.51 18.19
C SER A 28 -9.98 11.62 17.47
N PRO A 29 -9.35 10.70 18.20
CA PRO A 29 -8.52 9.65 17.60
C PRO A 29 -9.28 8.78 16.60
N PHE A 30 -10.61 8.69 16.73
CA PHE A 30 -11.47 8.04 15.74
C PHE A 30 -11.44 8.80 14.41
N ILE A 31 -11.70 10.12 14.40
CA ILE A 31 -11.67 10.94 13.19
C ILE A 31 -10.29 10.90 12.53
N GLN A 32 -9.22 10.99 13.33
CA GLN A 32 -7.84 10.91 12.83
C GLN A 32 -7.60 9.59 12.06
N ARG A 33 -8.01 8.44 12.63
CA ARG A 33 -7.91 7.12 11.97
C ARG A 33 -8.74 7.07 10.68
N GLN A 34 -9.97 7.58 10.72
CA GLN A 34 -10.85 7.58 9.56
C GLN A 34 -10.25 8.40 8.41
N LEU A 35 -9.63 9.55 8.70
CA LEU A 35 -9.01 10.40 7.67
C LEU A 35 -7.72 9.81 7.08
N ILE A 36 -6.96 9.03 7.86
CA ILE A 36 -5.74 8.37 7.36
C ILE A 36 -6.09 7.17 6.49
N PHE A 37 -6.92 6.26 7.00
CA PHE A 37 -7.21 5.00 6.33
C PHE A 37 -8.33 5.11 5.28
N LEU A 38 -9.33 5.96 5.52
CA LEU A 38 -10.50 6.15 4.64
C LEU A 38 -11.16 4.83 4.22
N ASN A 39 -11.20 3.83 5.10
CA ASN A 39 -11.70 2.48 4.80
C ASN A 39 -13.22 2.44 4.56
N TYR A 40 -13.95 3.49 4.94
CA TYR A 40 -15.37 3.70 4.61
C TYR A 40 -15.58 4.18 3.16
N VAL A 41 -14.55 4.74 2.51
CA VAL A 41 -14.59 5.17 1.12
C VAL A 41 -14.27 3.95 0.25
N SER A 42 -15.29 3.17 -0.11
CA SER A 42 -15.09 1.89 -0.81
C SER A 42 -15.81 1.75 -2.16
N PRO A 43 -15.47 2.55 -3.19
CA PRO A 43 -15.88 2.27 -4.56
C PRO A 43 -15.03 1.13 -5.16
N PRO A 44 -15.58 0.24 -6.00
CA PRO A 44 -16.99 0.11 -6.32
C PRO A 44 -17.79 -0.58 -5.20
N ARG A 45 -19.08 -0.23 -5.03
CA ARG A 45 -19.90 -0.64 -3.88
C ARG A 45 -20.48 -2.06 -3.95
N ARG A 46 -20.23 -2.81 -5.04
CA ARG A 46 -20.82 -4.15 -5.29
C ARG A 46 -19.80 -5.16 -5.84
N VAL A 47 -18.62 -5.17 -5.26
CA VAL A 47 -17.58 -6.17 -5.61
C VAL A 47 -17.99 -7.53 -5.07
N ASN A 48 -17.92 -8.57 -5.91
CA ASN A 48 -18.04 -9.94 -5.44
C ASN A 48 -16.64 -10.54 -5.24
N PHE A 49 -16.11 -10.40 -4.02
CA PHE A 49 -14.77 -10.87 -3.70
C PHE A 49 -14.57 -12.38 -3.86
N HIS A 50 -15.65 -13.17 -3.74
CA HIS A 50 -15.62 -14.61 -3.97
C HIS A 50 -15.54 -14.99 -5.45
N ASN A 51 -15.81 -14.04 -6.37
CA ASN A 51 -15.71 -14.28 -7.81
C ASN A 51 -14.90 -13.19 -8.54
N PRO A 52 -13.56 -13.20 -8.40
CA PRO A 52 -12.69 -12.17 -8.99
C PRO A 52 -12.71 -12.15 -10.52
N ASP A 53 -13.20 -13.21 -11.17
CA ASP A 53 -13.37 -13.25 -12.63
C ASP A 53 -14.27 -12.11 -13.13
N LYS A 54 -15.29 -11.72 -12.34
CA LYS A 54 -16.17 -10.57 -12.64
C LYS A 54 -15.47 -9.22 -12.54
N GLU A 55 -14.34 -9.18 -11.84
CA GLU A 55 -13.49 -8.00 -11.67
C GLU A 55 -12.34 -8.00 -12.70
N GLY A 56 -12.42 -8.83 -13.75
CA GLY A 56 -11.42 -8.90 -14.82
C GLY A 56 -10.19 -9.74 -14.49
N LEU A 57 -10.27 -10.61 -13.48
CA LEU A 57 -9.14 -11.41 -12.96
C LEU A 57 -9.41 -12.91 -13.05
N LYS A 58 -9.65 -13.45 -14.26
CA LYS A 58 -9.79 -14.90 -14.50
C LYS A 58 -8.59 -15.67 -13.94
N GLY A 59 -8.83 -16.81 -13.30
CA GLY A 59 -7.76 -17.63 -12.72
C GLY A 59 -7.24 -17.05 -11.40
N THR A 60 -8.15 -16.48 -10.61
CA THR A 60 -7.87 -15.97 -9.27
C THR A 60 -8.71 -16.72 -8.25
N ARG A 61 -8.09 -17.20 -7.18
CA ARG A 61 -8.80 -17.75 -6.02
C ARG A 61 -8.97 -16.70 -4.94
N ASN A 62 -10.10 -16.74 -4.24
CA ASN A 62 -10.36 -15.96 -3.03
C ASN A 62 -10.36 -16.87 -1.80
N PHE A 63 -9.73 -16.43 -0.73
CA PHE A 63 -9.70 -17.13 0.57
C PHE A 63 -9.51 -16.11 1.70
N TYR A 64 -9.63 -16.58 2.95
CA TYR A 64 -9.48 -15.74 4.13
C TYR A 64 -8.39 -16.30 5.03
N LEU A 65 -7.56 -15.41 5.56
CA LEU A 65 -6.55 -15.77 6.57
C LEU A 65 -6.92 -15.13 7.90
N GLU A 66 -6.90 -15.93 8.97
CA GLU A 66 -7.04 -15.41 10.32
C GLU A 66 -5.69 -14.86 10.79
N THR A 67 -5.60 -13.55 10.97
CA THR A 67 -4.36 -12.86 11.33
C THR A 67 -4.21 -12.72 12.84
N GLU A 68 -5.33 -12.61 13.54
CA GLU A 68 -5.44 -12.52 14.98
C GLU A 68 -6.78 -13.16 15.36
N LYS A 69 -6.97 -13.58 16.62
CA LYS A 69 -8.20 -14.24 17.07
C LYS A 69 -9.43 -13.41 16.69
N GLY A 70 -10.26 -13.95 15.79
CA GLY A 70 -11.47 -13.28 15.29
C GLY A 70 -11.25 -12.23 14.19
N ILE A 71 -10.01 -11.94 13.79
CA ILE A 71 -9.66 -11.04 12.70
C ILE A 71 -9.26 -11.86 11.48
N LYS A 72 -10.08 -11.79 10.43
CA LYS A 72 -9.83 -12.43 9.14
C LYS A 72 -9.64 -11.38 8.06
N VAL A 73 -8.64 -11.59 7.20
CA VAL A 73 -8.38 -10.75 6.02
C VAL A 73 -8.71 -11.50 4.74
N GLY A 74 -9.38 -10.84 3.81
CA GLY A 74 -9.67 -11.37 2.49
C GLY A 74 -8.45 -11.29 1.58
N VAL A 75 -8.13 -12.40 0.91
CA VAL A 75 -6.92 -12.57 0.09
C VAL A 75 -7.30 -13.11 -1.29
N TRP A 76 -6.67 -12.55 -2.31
CA TRP A 76 -6.67 -13.04 -3.67
C TRP A 76 -5.29 -13.57 -4.05
N HIS A 77 -5.25 -14.75 -4.66
CA HIS A 77 -4.08 -15.26 -5.37
C HIS A 77 -4.41 -15.37 -6.85
N ILE A 78 -3.75 -14.51 -7.64
CA ILE A 78 -3.95 -14.28 -9.06
C ILE A 78 -2.83 -15.02 -9.81
N LEU A 79 -3.20 -15.91 -10.73
CA LEU A 79 -2.25 -16.73 -11.45
C LEU A 79 -1.53 -15.97 -12.58
N PRO A 80 -0.27 -16.33 -12.87
CA PRO A 80 0.39 -16.05 -14.13
C PRO A 80 -0.49 -16.40 -15.32
N THR A 81 -0.40 -15.63 -16.41
CA THR A 81 -1.25 -15.85 -17.59
C THR A 81 -1.08 -17.26 -18.16
N SER A 82 0.13 -17.83 -18.14
CA SER A 82 0.39 -19.19 -18.67
C SER A 82 -0.22 -20.33 -17.83
N LEU A 83 -0.71 -20.04 -16.62
CA LEU A 83 -1.27 -21.02 -15.70
C LEU A 83 -2.81 -21.00 -15.63
N ILE A 84 -3.48 -20.03 -16.25
CA ILE A 84 -4.94 -19.86 -16.17
C ILE A 84 -5.67 -21.11 -16.65
N ASP A 85 -5.33 -21.61 -17.84
CA ASP A 85 -6.05 -22.74 -18.44
C ASP A 85 -5.59 -24.10 -17.88
N LYS A 86 -4.60 -24.09 -16.98
CA LYS A 86 -4.11 -25.29 -16.26
C LYS A 86 -4.75 -25.43 -14.88
N CYS A 87 -5.43 -24.41 -14.38
CA CYS A 87 -5.97 -24.43 -13.02
C CYS A 87 -7.19 -25.37 -12.94
N PRO A 88 -7.30 -26.19 -11.90
CA PRO A 88 -8.48 -27.04 -11.71
C PRO A 88 -9.72 -26.20 -11.38
N PRO A 89 -10.94 -26.69 -11.70
CA PRO A 89 -12.19 -26.04 -11.32
C PRO A 89 -12.25 -25.70 -9.82
N ARG A 90 -12.99 -24.64 -9.45
CA ARG A 90 -13.07 -24.16 -8.05
C ARG A 90 -13.65 -25.21 -7.10
N GLU A 91 -14.52 -26.06 -7.61
CA GLU A 91 -15.19 -27.14 -6.87
C GLU A 91 -14.31 -28.37 -6.67
N SER A 92 -13.13 -28.43 -7.34
CA SER A 92 -12.22 -29.56 -7.22
C SER A 92 -11.60 -29.61 -5.82
N ALA A 93 -11.57 -30.80 -5.21
CA ALA A 93 -10.90 -31.04 -3.92
C ALA A 93 -9.40 -30.68 -3.95
N LYS A 94 -8.76 -30.65 -5.14
CA LYS A 94 -7.35 -30.28 -5.31
C LYS A 94 -7.14 -28.79 -5.58
N HIS A 95 -8.19 -27.97 -5.65
CA HIS A 95 -8.09 -26.58 -6.07
C HIS A 95 -7.18 -25.75 -5.15
N VAL A 96 -7.37 -25.86 -3.84
CA VAL A 96 -6.56 -25.13 -2.86
C VAL A 96 -5.10 -25.56 -2.92
N GLU A 97 -4.86 -26.87 -2.85
CA GLU A 97 -3.50 -27.45 -2.88
C GLU A 97 -2.76 -27.11 -4.18
N TRP A 98 -3.46 -27.10 -5.34
CA TRP A 98 -2.85 -26.77 -6.62
C TRP A 98 -2.36 -25.32 -6.68
N TYR A 99 -3.16 -24.37 -6.19
CA TYR A 99 -2.73 -22.97 -6.11
C TYR A 99 -1.59 -22.77 -5.10
N GLU A 100 -1.62 -23.46 -3.96
CA GLU A 100 -0.51 -23.38 -3.00
C GLU A 100 0.79 -23.93 -3.60
N LYS A 101 0.73 -25.09 -4.28
CA LYS A 101 1.89 -25.66 -4.97
C LYS A 101 2.39 -24.78 -6.11
N SER A 102 1.51 -24.10 -6.85
CA SER A 102 1.91 -23.28 -7.99
C SER A 102 2.80 -22.09 -7.61
N LEU A 103 2.76 -21.62 -6.35
CA LEU A 103 3.65 -20.57 -5.85
C LEU A 103 5.14 -20.98 -5.82
N SER A 104 5.43 -22.28 -5.86
CA SER A 104 6.80 -22.83 -5.81
C SER A 104 7.44 -23.10 -7.18
N ASP A 105 6.82 -22.62 -8.26
CA ASP A 105 7.21 -22.91 -9.66
C ASP A 105 8.36 -22.05 -10.21
N HIS A 106 9.16 -21.45 -9.33
CA HIS A 106 10.28 -20.52 -9.61
C HIS A 106 9.91 -19.15 -10.17
N ARG A 107 8.65 -18.89 -10.51
CA ARG A 107 8.22 -17.55 -10.93
C ARG A 107 8.23 -16.58 -9.74
N PRO A 108 8.55 -15.30 -9.95
CA PRO A 108 8.31 -14.27 -8.96
C PRO A 108 6.86 -14.25 -8.46
N VAL A 109 6.71 -14.04 -7.15
CA VAL A 109 5.45 -13.83 -6.46
C VAL A 109 5.45 -12.40 -5.92
N PHE A 110 4.50 -11.59 -6.35
CA PHE A 110 4.30 -10.23 -5.87
C PHE A 110 3.25 -10.20 -4.77
N LEU A 111 3.63 -9.84 -3.55
CA LEU A 111 2.70 -9.55 -2.45
C LEU A 111 2.36 -8.06 -2.47
N TYR A 112 1.13 -7.72 -2.85
CA TYR A 112 0.68 -6.35 -3.02
C TYR A 112 -0.05 -5.82 -1.78
N LEU A 113 0.46 -4.71 -1.23
CA LEU A 113 -0.07 -3.98 -0.10
C LEU A 113 -0.65 -2.66 -0.60
N HIS A 114 -1.98 -2.57 -0.61
CA HIS A 114 -2.69 -1.46 -1.22
C HIS A 114 -2.66 -0.17 -0.39
N GLY A 115 -2.91 0.96 -1.04
CA GLY A 115 -3.05 2.29 -0.42
C GLY A 115 -4.35 2.50 0.36
N ASN A 116 -4.56 3.70 0.89
CA ASN A 116 -5.81 4.02 1.57
C ASN A 116 -7.01 3.92 0.60
N THR A 117 -8.22 3.93 1.16
CA THR A 117 -9.50 3.76 0.42
C THR A 117 -9.67 2.42 -0.30
N SER A 118 -10.93 2.10 -0.60
CA SER A 118 -11.33 1.03 -1.51
C SER A 118 -10.83 -0.35 -1.09
N SER A 119 -10.68 -1.26 -2.04
CA SER A 119 -10.37 -2.67 -1.84
C SER A 119 -9.40 -3.18 -2.88
N ARG A 120 -8.96 -4.42 -2.74
CA ARG A 120 -8.14 -5.13 -3.73
C ARG A 120 -8.75 -5.15 -5.14
N ALA A 121 -10.03 -4.83 -5.32
CA ALA A 121 -10.75 -4.90 -6.59
C ALA A 121 -10.84 -3.58 -7.39
N ILE A 122 -10.34 -2.44 -6.90
CA ILE A 122 -10.46 -1.18 -7.66
C ILE A 122 -9.65 -1.20 -8.95
N ALA A 123 -10.20 -0.59 -10.00
CA ALA A 123 -9.73 -0.69 -11.38
C ALA A 123 -8.20 -0.53 -11.57
N HIS A 124 -7.59 0.54 -11.04
CA HIS A 124 -6.14 0.75 -11.21
C HIS A 124 -5.27 -0.35 -10.57
N ARG A 125 -5.75 -1.00 -9.50
CA ARG A 125 -5.06 -2.14 -8.87
C ARG A 125 -5.21 -3.39 -9.74
N VAL A 126 -6.42 -3.63 -10.27
CA VAL A 126 -6.67 -4.69 -11.26
C VAL A 126 -5.80 -4.52 -12.51
N GLU A 127 -5.62 -3.29 -13.01
CA GLU A 127 -4.70 -2.98 -14.12
C GLU A 127 -3.26 -3.38 -13.78
N LEU A 128 -2.77 -3.04 -12.59
CA LEU A 128 -1.44 -3.44 -12.13
C LEU A 128 -1.30 -4.96 -12.02
N TYR A 129 -2.29 -5.65 -11.45
CA TYR A 129 -2.25 -7.11 -11.35
C TYR A 129 -2.21 -7.79 -12.72
N ASN A 130 -2.99 -7.26 -13.67
CA ASN A 130 -2.97 -7.73 -15.06
C ASN A 130 -1.62 -7.45 -15.73
N LEU A 131 -0.98 -6.31 -15.46
CA LEU A 131 0.38 -6.05 -15.94
C LEU A 131 1.36 -7.10 -15.41
N LEU A 132 1.35 -7.37 -14.10
CA LEU A 132 2.28 -8.31 -13.46
C LEU A 132 2.06 -9.75 -13.92
N ARG A 133 0.80 -10.22 -13.98
CA ARG A 133 0.52 -11.59 -14.44
C ARG A 133 0.85 -11.81 -15.91
N ASN A 134 0.78 -10.75 -16.74
CA ASN A 134 1.17 -10.80 -18.15
C ASN A 134 2.69 -10.84 -18.33
N GLN A 135 3.46 -10.53 -17.28
CA GLN A 135 4.88 -10.88 -17.19
C GLN A 135 5.12 -12.33 -16.75
N ASP A 136 4.05 -13.11 -16.64
CA ASP A 136 4.04 -14.49 -16.15
C ASP A 136 4.50 -14.61 -14.68
N TRP A 137 4.05 -13.69 -13.83
CA TRP A 137 4.31 -13.69 -12.38
C TRP A 137 3.04 -13.91 -11.57
N HIS A 138 3.18 -14.49 -10.37
CA HIS A 138 2.08 -14.61 -9.42
C HIS A 138 1.84 -13.27 -8.73
N VAL A 139 0.58 -12.97 -8.40
CA VAL A 139 0.22 -11.84 -7.55
C VAL A 139 -0.64 -12.32 -6.40
N VAL A 140 -0.28 -11.94 -5.18
CA VAL A 140 -1.10 -12.10 -3.99
C VAL A 140 -1.47 -10.71 -3.48
N ALA A 141 -2.76 -10.41 -3.39
CA ALA A 141 -3.26 -9.14 -2.90
C ALA A 141 -4.29 -9.40 -1.79
N PHE A 142 -4.31 -8.57 -0.76
CA PHE A 142 -5.24 -8.73 0.35
C PHE A 142 -5.74 -7.37 0.85
N ASP A 143 -6.87 -7.36 1.53
CA ASP A 143 -7.39 -6.17 2.20
C ASP A 143 -7.11 -6.25 3.70
N TYR A 144 -6.51 -5.21 4.30
CA TYR A 144 -6.24 -5.19 5.74
C TYR A 144 -7.52 -5.28 6.58
N ARG A 145 -7.40 -5.55 7.89
CA ARG A 145 -8.53 -5.39 8.83
C ARG A 145 -9.21 -4.04 8.61
N GLY A 146 -10.54 -4.02 8.66
CA GLY A 146 -11.35 -2.82 8.44
C GLY A 146 -11.69 -2.51 6.97
N TYR A 147 -10.97 -3.04 5.98
CA TYR A 147 -11.27 -2.83 4.56
C TYR A 147 -12.18 -3.91 3.99
N ALA A 148 -12.94 -3.57 2.94
CA ALA A 148 -13.64 -4.52 2.08
C ALA A 148 -14.46 -5.60 2.85
N ASP A 149 -14.25 -6.88 2.52
CA ASP A 149 -14.80 -8.07 3.15
C ASP A 149 -13.91 -8.65 4.27
N SER A 150 -12.82 -7.96 4.65
CA SER A 150 -12.04 -8.29 5.85
C SER A 150 -12.79 -7.87 7.12
N THR A 151 -12.49 -8.52 8.25
CA THR A 151 -13.14 -8.25 9.54
C THR A 151 -13.09 -6.76 9.86
N LYS A 152 -14.23 -6.19 10.22
CA LYS A 152 -14.33 -4.80 10.71
C LYS A 152 -13.74 -4.73 12.12
N ALA A 153 -12.57 -4.12 12.22
CA ALA A 153 -11.85 -3.96 13.47
C ALA A 153 -11.16 -2.60 13.51
N LEU A 154 -10.69 -2.21 14.69
CA LEU A 154 -9.90 -1.00 14.87
C LEU A 154 -8.64 -1.08 13.99
N MET A 155 -8.41 -0.04 13.20
CA MET A 155 -7.20 0.10 12.41
C MET A 155 -6.21 1.01 13.12
N ASN A 156 -4.98 0.52 13.24
CA ASN A 156 -3.79 1.22 13.67
C ASN A 156 -2.61 0.61 12.91
N GLU A 157 -1.43 1.22 12.99
CA GLU A 157 -0.27 0.74 12.24
C GLU A 157 0.13 -0.69 12.63
N THR A 158 0.19 -0.99 13.92
CA THR A 158 0.60 -2.32 14.41
C THR A 158 -0.31 -3.42 13.89
N GLY A 159 -1.63 -3.19 13.86
CA GLY A 159 -2.62 -4.15 13.37
C GLY A 159 -2.49 -4.40 11.86
N VAL A 160 -2.38 -3.35 11.03
CA VAL A 160 -2.25 -3.56 9.57
C VAL A 160 -0.88 -4.12 9.18
N VAL A 161 0.18 -3.79 9.93
CA VAL A 161 1.52 -4.38 9.77
C VAL A 161 1.50 -5.85 10.19
N HIS A 162 0.79 -6.20 11.25
CA HIS A 162 0.60 -7.59 11.68
C HIS A 162 -0.14 -8.40 10.63
N ASP A 163 -1.25 -7.87 10.09
CA ASP A 163 -1.99 -8.50 8.99
C ASP A 163 -1.06 -8.78 7.80
N ALA A 164 -0.27 -7.78 7.38
CA ALA A 164 0.71 -7.92 6.31
C ALA A 164 1.76 -9.01 6.57
N LYS A 165 2.29 -9.09 7.79
CA LYS A 165 3.26 -10.12 8.18
C LYS A 165 2.67 -11.52 8.17
N VAL A 166 1.41 -11.68 8.61
CA VAL A 166 0.73 -12.99 8.57
C VAL A 166 0.52 -13.44 7.12
N VAL A 167 0.00 -12.56 6.26
CA VAL A 167 -0.17 -12.87 4.82
C VAL A 167 1.19 -13.18 4.19
N TYR A 168 2.22 -12.39 4.49
CA TYR A 168 3.58 -12.65 4.02
C TYR A 168 4.09 -14.03 4.43
N ASN A 169 3.94 -14.40 5.70
CA ASN A 169 4.40 -15.71 6.19
C ASN A 169 3.63 -16.86 5.54
N TYR A 170 2.31 -16.72 5.34
CA TYR A 170 1.50 -17.70 4.60
C TYR A 170 1.98 -17.85 3.15
N VAL A 171 2.22 -16.75 2.43
CA VAL A 171 2.72 -16.84 1.05
C VAL A 171 4.12 -17.44 1.04
N ARG A 172 5.01 -16.99 1.94
CA ARG A 172 6.39 -17.46 2.03
C ARG A 172 6.49 -18.96 2.29
N SER A 173 5.61 -19.53 3.12
CA SER A 173 5.61 -20.99 3.40
C SER A 173 5.29 -21.84 2.17
N HIS A 174 4.65 -21.27 1.14
CA HIS A 174 4.29 -21.97 -0.10
C HIS A 174 5.19 -21.60 -1.29
N THR A 175 6.02 -20.57 -1.16
CA THR A 175 6.87 -20.10 -2.27
C THR A 175 8.08 -20.97 -2.58
N GLY A 176 8.49 -21.88 -1.68
CA GLY A 176 9.74 -22.64 -1.86
C GLY A 176 10.92 -21.71 -2.18
N ASN A 177 11.61 -21.95 -3.30
CA ASN A 177 12.71 -21.10 -3.76
C ASN A 177 12.27 -19.96 -4.70
N SER A 178 10.97 -19.76 -4.95
CA SER A 178 10.50 -18.63 -5.76
C SER A 178 10.86 -17.28 -5.11
N PRO A 179 11.16 -16.24 -5.92
CA PRO A 179 11.31 -14.87 -5.42
C PRO A 179 9.99 -14.35 -4.86
N LEU A 180 10.00 -13.83 -3.64
CA LEU A 180 8.85 -13.16 -3.03
C LEU A 180 9.16 -11.67 -2.90
N ILE A 181 8.49 -10.84 -3.70
CA ILE A 181 8.69 -9.39 -3.79
C ILE A 181 7.49 -8.71 -3.17
N VAL A 182 7.72 -7.80 -2.22
CA VAL A 182 6.64 -7.00 -1.61
C VAL A 182 6.48 -5.72 -2.40
N TRP A 183 5.25 -5.36 -2.76
CA TRP A 183 4.92 -4.09 -3.43
C TRP A 183 3.94 -3.31 -2.56
N GLY A 184 4.35 -2.15 -2.07
CA GLY A 184 3.48 -1.21 -1.38
C GLY A 184 3.10 -0.03 -2.26
N HIS A 185 1.83 0.39 -2.23
CA HIS A 185 1.35 1.59 -2.92
C HIS A 185 0.75 2.60 -1.94
N SER A 186 1.14 3.88 -2.03
CA SER A 186 0.58 4.95 -1.18
C SER A 186 0.67 4.60 0.32
N LEU A 187 -0.43 4.54 1.09
CA LEU A 187 -0.44 4.03 2.48
C LEU A 187 0.28 2.68 2.64
N GLY A 188 0.13 1.78 1.67
CA GLY A 188 0.80 0.48 1.66
C GLY A 188 2.32 0.57 1.61
N THR A 189 2.91 1.72 1.22
CA THR A 189 4.35 1.95 1.32
C THR A 189 4.82 2.05 2.77
N GLY A 190 4.04 2.70 3.65
CA GLY A 190 4.30 2.72 5.09
C GLY A 190 4.16 1.33 5.71
N VAL A 191 3.08 0.62 5.38
CA VAL A 191 2.82 -0.74 5.89
C VAL A 191 3.89 -1.73 5.42
N SER A 192 4.25 -1.72 4.12
CA SER A 192 5.29 -2.58 3.56
C SER A 192 6.67 -2.23 4.10
N CYS A 193 7.03 -0.96 4.22
CA CYS A 193 8.33 -0.57 4.76
C CYS A 193 8.50 -1.05 6.21
N HIS A 194 7.48 -0.85 7.06
CA HIS A 194 7.49 -1.34 8.44
C HIS A 194 7.54 -2.88 8.48
N SER A 195 6.58 -3.57 7.85
CA SER A 195 6.52 -5.03 7.88
C SER A 195 7.80 -5.68 7.33
N VAL A 196 8.33 -5.21 6.20
CA VAL A 196 9.57 -5.73 5.61
C VAL A 196 10.78 -5.41 6.49
N GLY A 197 10.87 -4.21 7.06
CA GLY A 197 11.93 -3.86 8.02
C GLY A 197 11.94 -4.80 9.23
N SER A 198 10.78 -5.10 9.80
CA SER A 198 10.62 -6.07 10.89
C SER A 198 11.00 -7.50 10.44
N LEU A 199 10.54 -7.96 9.28
CA LEU A 199 10.87 -9.28 8.74
C LEU A 199 12.37 -9.43 8.45
N CYS A 200 13.05 -8.38 8.00
CA CYS A 200 14.49 -8.37 7.81
C CYS A 200 15.24 -8.55 9.13
N GLN A 201 14.81 -7.88 10.20
CA GLN A 201 15.39 -8.04 11.54
C GLN A 201 15.13 -9.44 12.12
N GLU A 202 14.02 -10.08 11.75
CA GLU A 202 13.67 -11.46 12.13
C GLU A 202 14.37 -12.54 11.29
N GLY A 203 15.23 -12.16 10.33
CA GLY A 203 15.87 -13.10 9.42
C GLY A 203 14.94 -13.71 8.35
N LYS A 204 13.71 -13.20 8.21
CA LYS A 204 12.68 -13.67 7.28
C LYS A 204 12.54 -12.75 6.06
N SER A 205 13.65 -12.17 5.59
CA SER A 205 13.64 -11.12 4.58
C SER A 205 12.94 -11.56 3.27
N PRO A 206 12.15 -10.70 2.63
CA PRO A 206 11.69 -10.93 1.26
C PRO A 206 12.86 -10.90 0.28
N SER A 207 12.58 -11.15 -1.00
CA SER A 207 13.59 -11.01 -2.06
C SER A 207 13.86 -9.55 -2.37
N ALA A 208 12.81 -8.70 -2.36
CA ALA A 208 12.92 -7.26 -2.57
C ALA A 208 11.66 -6.52 -2.08
N LEU A 209 11.75 -5.19 -2.05
CA LEU A 209 10.64 -4.27 -1.79
C LEU A 209 10.49 -3.26 -2.93
N ILE A 210 9.26 -3.05 -3.39
CA ILE A 210 8.87 -1.98 -4.32
C ILE A 210 7.95 -1.02 -3.57
N LEU A 211 8.25 0.28 -3.66
CA LEU A 211 7.47 1.36 -3.05
C LEU A 211 6.97 2.29 -4.15
N GLU A 212 5.66 2.27 -4.40
CA GLU A 212 5.00 3.11 -5.41
C GLU A 212 4.30 4.31 -4.74
N SER A 213 4.65 5.51 -5.19
CA SER A 213 4.16 6.79 -4.66
C SER A 213 4.30 6.90 -3.13
N PRO A 214 5.51 6.69 -2.56
CA PRO A 214 5.68 6.65 -1.11
C PRO A 214 5.77 8.03 -0.46
N PHE A 215 5.58 8.02 0.85
CA PHE A 215 5.92 9.12 1.75
C PHE A 215 6.99 8.67 2.75
N ASN A 216 7.75 9.62 3.30
CA ASN A 216 8.82 9.33 4.27
C ASN A 216 8.29 9.02 5.68
N ASN A 217 7.24 9.72 6.14
CA ASN A 217 6.50 9.37 7.36
C ASN A 217 5.10 10.00 7.35
N ILE A 218 4.17 9.50 8.19
CA ILE A 218 2.77 9.95 8.15
C ILE A 218 2.61 11.41 8.55
N ARG A 219 3.51 11.94 9.39
CA ARG A 219 3.46 13.34 9.87
C ARG A 219 3.76 14.31 8.74
N ASP A 220 4.77 14.00 7.92
CA ASP A 220 5.08 14.76 6.71
C ASP A 220 3.96 14.61 5.69
N GLU A 221 3.40 13.41 5.52
CA GLU A 221 2.25 13.21 4.63
C GLU A 221 1.07 14.09 5.04
N VAL A 222 0.64 14.06 6.31
CA VAL A 222 -0.44 14.92 6.82
C VAL A 222 -0.12 16.40 6.64
N LYS A 223 1.13 16.83 6.91
CA LYS A 223 1.54 18.22 6.75
C LYS A 223 1.48 18.72 5.31
N TYR A 224 1.82 17.87 4.34
CA TYR A 224 1.92 18.26 2.93
C TYR A 224 0.75 17.77 2.08
N HIS A 225 -0.19 17.03 2.65
CA HIS A 225 -1.41 16.60 2.00
C HIS A 225 -2.21 17.83 1.52
N PRO A 226 -2.81 17.81 0.31
CA PRO A 226 -3.58 18.94 -0.22
C PRO A 226 -4.65 19.49 0.73
N LEU A 227 -5.33 18.61 1.48
CA LEU A 227 -6.35 19.01 2.46
C LEU A 227 -5.79 19.83 3.64
N ALA A 228 -4.51 19.68 3.97
CA ALA A 228 -3.85 20.45 5.02
C ALA A 228 -3.41 21.84 4.56
N ALA A 229 -3.44 22.14 3.26
CA ALA A 229 -2.93 23.40 2.70
C ALA A 229 -3.61 24.64 3.31
N ILE A 230 -4.89 24.54 3.66
CA ILE A 230 -5.64 25.63 4.32
C ILE A 230 -5.29 25.78 5.81
N PHE A 231 -4.76 24.73 6.45
CA PHE A 231 -4.47 24.71 7.89
C PHE A 231 -2.98 24.90 8.21
N VAL A 232 -2.07 24.62 7.27
CA VAL A 232 -0.62 24.56 7.54
C VAL A 232 -0.01 25.88 8.03
N LYS A 233 -0.62 27.02 7.69
CA LYS A 233 -0.20 28.35 8.15
C LYS A 233 -0.83 28.78 9.47
N MET A 234 -1.72 27.97 10.04
CA MET A 234 -2.37 28.29 11.31
C MET A 234 -1.38 28.23 12.48
N PRO A 235 -1.53 29.12 13.48
CA PRO A 235 -0.87 28.95 14.77
C PRO A 235 -1.18 27.56 15.35
N LYS A 236 -0.19 26.95 16.00
CA LYS A 236 -0.33 25.63 16.65
C LYS A 236 -0.73 24.47 15.71
N PHE A 237 -0.56 24.60 14.39
CA PHE A 237 -0.84 23.51 13.44
C PHE A 237 -0.21 22.17 13.87
N LYS A 238 1.05 22.20 14.32
CA LYS A 238 1.75 21.00 14.80
C LYS A 238 1.03 20.35 16.00
N GLU A 239 0.68 21.14 17.00
CA GLU A 239 -0.01 20.69 18.22
C GLU A 239 -1.42 20.17 17.92
N LEU A 240 -2.11 20.78 16.94
CA LEU A 240 -3.49 20.42 16.60
C LEU A 240 -3.61 19.23 15.64
N PHE A 241 -2.67 19.07 14.70
CA PHE A 241 -2.79 18.09 13.61
C PHE A 241 -1.71 17.03 13.57
N LEU A 242 -0.51 17.28 14.11
CA LEU A 242 0.60 16.33 13.99
C LEU A 242 0.88 15.59 15.30
N ASP A 243 0.92 16.30 16.43
CA ASP A 243 1.21 15.69 17.72
C ASP A 243 0.13 14.69 18.19
N PRO A 244 -1.19 14.92 18.00
CA PRO A 244 -2.24 13.97 18.39
C PRO A 244 -2.16 12.63 17.65
N LEU A 245 -1.54 12.58 16.48
CA LEU A 245 -1.37 11.33 15.72
C LEU A 245 -0.60 10.28 16.51
N LYS A 246 0.28 10.69 17.43
CA LYS A 246 1.02 9.76 18.30
C LYS A 246 0.08 8.86 19.11
N ASP A 247 -1.03 9.41 19.57
CA ASP A 247 -2.02 8.71 20.39
C ASP A 247 -2.87 7.72 19.56
N THR A 248 -2.78 7.79 18.23
CA THR A 248 -3.47 6.85 17.35
C THR A 248 -2.75 5.53 17.16
N GLY A 249 -1.45 5.48 17.50
CA GLY A 249 -0.58 4.37 17.12
C GLY A 249 -0.40 4.28 15.61
N ILE A 250 -0.34 5.43 14.94
CA ILE A 250 -0.07 5.57 13.50
C ILE A 250 1.08 6.55 13.30
N ASP A 251 2.22 6.04 12.87
CA ASP A 251 3.44 6.82 12.67
C ASP A 251 4.04 6.58 11.28
N PHE A 252 3.98 5.35 10.77
CA PHE A 252 4.47 4.89 9.48
C PHE A 252 5.82 5.52 9.13
N ARG A 253 6.81 5.36 10.01
CA ARG A 253 8.15 5.96 9.89
C ARG A 253 9.01 5.22 8.86
N SER A 254 8.60 5.31 7.60
CA SER A 254 9.28 4.67 6.47
C SER A 254 10.75 5.09 6.37
N ASP A 255 11.05 6.33 6.73
CA ASP A 255 12.42 6.88 6.83
C ASP A 255 13.31 6.15 7.85
N GLU A 256 12.74 5.56 8.90
CA GLU A 256 13.45 4.66 9.80
C GLU A 256 13.43 3.21 9.32
N HIS A 257 12.25 2.68 8.96
CA HIS A 257 12.10 1.27 8.65
C HIS A 257 12.93 0.86 7.44
N ILE A 258 13.08 1.75 6.45
CA ILE A 258 13.88 1.49 5.24
C ILE A 258 15.37 1.25 5.56
N THR A 259 15.87 1.74 6.69
CA THR A 259 17.26 1.51 7.13
C THR A 259 17.52 0.06 7.55
N LYS A 260 16.46 -0.66 7.94
CA LYS A 260 16.50 -2.04 8.44
C LYS A 260 16.35 -3.07 7.31
N ILE A 261 16.03 -2.63 6.09
CA ILE A 261 15.74 -3.51 4.96
C ILE A 261 17.04 -3.90 4.25
N ASN A 262 17.55 -5.09 4.54
CA ASN A 262 18.80 -5.64 3.98
C ASN A 262 18.66 -6.19 2.53
N ARG A 263 17.62 -5.77 1.81
CA ARG A 263 17.28 -6.25 0.46
C ARG A 263 17.20 -5.08 -0.53
N PRO A 264 17.25 -5.37 -1.86
CA PRO A 264 17.03 -4.36 -2.89
C PRO A 264 15.68 -3.66 -2.70
N VAL A 265 15.68 -2.34 -2.87
CA VAL A 265 14.47 -1.51 -2.81
C VAL A 265 14.36 -0.71 -4.10
N LEU A 266 13.19 -0.74 -4.73
CA LEU A 266 12.84 0.09 -5.88
C LEU A 266 11.74 1.06 -5.46
N ILE A 267 12.00 2.36 -5.62
CA ILE A 267 11.00 3.40 -5.43
C ILE A 267 10.54 3.87 -6.81
N LEU A 268 9.23 3.94 -7.01
CA LEU A 268 8.56 4.45 -8.22
C LEU A 268 7.73 5.67 -7.82
N HIS A 269 7.92 6.83 -8.47
CA HIS A 269 7.10 8.02 -8.16
C HIS A 269 6.94 8.92 -9.39
N ALA A 270 5.70 9.29 -9.70
CA ALA A 270 5.41 10.27 -10.73
C ALA A 270 5.49 11.71 -10.19
N LYS A 271 6.10 12.61 -10.95
CA LYS A 271 6.23 14.03 -10.59
C LYS A 271 4.88 14.78 -10.61
N ASP A 272 3.88 14.25 -11.32
CA ASP A 272 2.51 14.75 -11.37
C ASP A 272 1.58 14.12 -10.33
N ASP A 273 2.13 13.48 -9.28
CA ASP A 273 1.36 12.98 -8.14
C ASP A 273 0.81 14.14 -7.29
N LEU A 274 -0.51 14.32 -7.33
CA LEU A 274 -1.26 15.33 -6.58
C LEU A 274 -1.78 14.83 -5.22
N VAL A 275 -1.60 13.56 -4.89
CA VAL A 275 -2.04 12.98 -3.62
C VAL A 275 -0.88 12.94 -2.64
N VAL A 276 0.20 12.25 -3.02
CA VAL A 276 1.45 12.18 -2.24
C VAL A 276 2.51 13.00 -2.97
N PRO A 277 2.87 14.20 -2.48
CA PRO A 277 3.80 15.07 -3.18
C PRO A 277 5.14 14.37 -3.47
N PHE A 278 5.60 14.41 -4.73
CA PHE A 278 6.85 13.79 -5.21
C PHE A 278 8.07 14.02 -4.29
N LYS A 279 8.15 15.20 -3.66
CA LYS A 279 9.21 15.54 -2.70
C LYS A 279 9.29 14.59 -1.49
N LEU A 280 8.20 13.95 -1.07
CA LEU A 280 8.20 13.03 0.07
C LEU A 280 8.84 11.69 -0.30
N GLY A 281 8.57 11.18 -1.51
CA GLY A 281 9.28 10.02 -2.05
C GLY A 281 10.77 10.31 -2.21
N LYS A 282 11.14 11.49 -2.72
CA LYS A 282 12.54 11.93 -2.78
C LYS A 282 13.19 12.01 -1.40
N ARG A 283 12.49 12.54 -0.38
CA ARG A 283 12.98 12.56 1.01
C ARG A 283 13.23 11.16 1.57
N LEU A 284 12.33 10.22 1.29
CA LEU A 284 12.50 8.82 1.69
C LEU A 284 13.74 8.23 1.02
N TYR A 285 13.92 8.45 -0.28
CA TYR A 285 15.10 8.01 -1.03
C TYR A 285 16.40 8.56 -0.44
N GLU A 286 16.47 9.87 -0.19
CA GLU A 286 17.65 10.50 0.40
C GLU A 286 17.92 10.03 1.84
N SER A 287 16.87 9.81 2.64
CA SER A 287 17.01 9.22 3.98
C SER A 287 17.63 7.82 3.88
N ALA A 288 17.12 7.00 2.96
CA ALA A 288 17.63 5.65 2.75
C ALA A 288 19.09 5.67 2.30
N LYS A 289 19.46 6.53 1.35
CA LYS A 289 20.83 6.68 0.85
C LYS A 289 21.80 7.15 1.94
N LYS A 290 21.35 8.02 2.84
CA LYS A 290 22.17 8.57 3.93
C LYS A 290 22.33 7.59 5.10
N ASN A 291 21.26 6.89 5.46
CA ASN A 291 21.16 6.19 6.75
C ASN A 291 21.22 4.65 6.64
N ARG A 292 21.14 4.06 5.43
CA ARG A 292 21.27 2.60 5.26
C ARG A 292 22.73 2.14 5.44
N PRO A 293 22.95 0.95 6.04
CA PRO A 293 24.27 0.32 6.06
C PRO A 293 24.87 0.17 4.65
N ARG A 294 26.16 0.48 4.51
CA ARG A 294 26.87 0.46 3.20
C ARG A 294 26.91 -0.92 2.54
N ASN A 295 26.80 -1.99 3.32
CA ASN A 295 26.77 -3.36 2.83
C ASN A 295 25.39 -3.81 2.33
N PHE A 296 24.34 -3.00 2.54
CA PHE A 296 23.02 -3.32 1.99
C PHE A 296 22.96 -2.94 0.50
N PRO A 297 22.15 -3.67 -0.30
CA PRO A 297 21.93 -3.28 -1.69
C PRO A 297 21.41 -1.83 -1.80
N PRO A 298 21.81 -1.09 -2.85
CA PRO A 298 21.38 0.28 -3.05
C PRO A 298 19.87 0.35 -3.27
N VAL A 299 19.29 1.49 -2.88
CA VAL A 299 17.92 1.84 -3.25
C VAL A 299 17.95 2.43 -4.66
N LYS A 300 17.05 1.99 -5.53
CA LYS A 300 16.82 2.58 -6.85
C LYS A 300 15.61 3.51 -6.76
N PHE A 301 15.69 4.68 -7.38
CA PHE A 301 14.57 5.60 -7.50
C PHE A 301 14.31 5.88 -8.97
N VAL A 302 13.13 5.49 -9.45
CA VAL A 302 12.68 5.76 -10.81
C VAL A 302 11.60 6.84 -10.73
N GLU A 303 11.91 7.96 -11.37
CA GLU A 303 11.03 9.11 -11.47
C GLU A 303 10.28 9.06 -12.79
N PHE A 304 8.98 9.33 -12.78
CA PHE A 304 8.21 9.52 -14.00
C PHE A 304 7.93 11.01 -14.20
N GLU A 305 8.33 11.57 -15.34
CA GLU A 305 8.22 13.00 -15.63
C GLU A 305 6.77 13.52 -15.58
N SER A 306 6.62 14.78 -15.22
CA SER A 306 5.32 15.47 -15.21
C SER A 306 4.75 15.58 -16.63
N GLY A 307 3.43 15.46 -16.77
CA GLY A 307 2.75 15.56 -18.07
C GLY A 307 2.46 14.22 -18.74
N ARG A 308 2.79 13.11 -18.06
CA ARG A 308 2.44 11.75 -18.50
C ARG A 308 1.09 11.26 -17.96
N SER A 309 0.49 12.03 -17.05
CA SER A 309 -0.82 11.76 -16.45
C SER A 309 -0.88 10.44 -15.68
N PHE A 310 0.25 9.99 -15.13
CA PHE A 310 0.29 8.83 -14.26
C PHE A 310 -0.22 9.17 -12.86
N GLY A 311 0.16 10.35 -12.37
CA GLY A 311 -0.24 10.86 -11.07
C GLY A 311 0.01 9.83 -9.97
N HIS A 312 -0.95 9.71 -9.06
CA HIS A 312 -0.78 8.88 -7.87
C HIS A 312 -0.93 7.37 -8.12
N LYS A 313 -1.66 6.94 -9.17
CA LYS A 313 -2.22 5.57 -9.25
C LYS A 313 -2.01 4.86 -10.58
N PHE A 314 -1.49 5.55 -11.60
CA PHE A 314 -1.44 5.03 -12.97
C PHE A 314 -0.03 4.85 -13.51
N ILE A 315 0.97 4.69 -12.63
CA ILE A 315 2.32 4.27 -13.04
C ILE A 315 2.25 2.91 -13.76
N CYS A 316 1.27 2.06 -13.42
CA CYS A 316 0.97 0.82 -14.14
C CYS A 316 0.69 1.00 -15.65
N ARG A 317 0.39 2.21 -16.11
CA ARG A 317 0.18 2.53 -17.53
C ARG A 317 1.45 3.01 -18.24
N ALA A 318 2.58 3.13 -17.54
CA ALA A 318 3.84 3.51 -18.15
C ALA A 318 4.36 2.38 -19.06
N PRO A 319 4.60 2.63 -20.36
CA PRO A 319 5.02 1.60 -21.31
C PRO A 319 6.38 0.97 -20.95
N GLU A 320 7.24 1.69 -20.24
CA GLU A 320 8.54 1.20 -19.77
C GLU A 320 8.47 0.42 -18.45
N LEU A 321 7.35 0.46 -17.70
CA LEU A 321 7.24 -0.21 -16.40
C LEU A 321 7.50 -1.72 -16.50
N PRO A 322 6.94 -2.49 -17.47
CA PRO A 322 7.24 -3.90 -17.61
C PRO A 322 8.75 -4.19 -17.73
N GLN A 323 9.50 -3.35 -18.45
CA GLN A 323 10.94 -3.52 -18.59
C GLN A 323 11.67 -3.19 -17.29
N ILE A 324 11.33 -2.08 -16.62
CA ILE A 324 11.89 -1.71 -15.32
C ILE A 324 11.73 -2.86 -14.31
N LEU A 325 10.55 -3.48 -14.28
CA LEU A 325 10.26 -4.60 -13.38
C LEU A 325 11.04 -5.86 -13.74
N ARG A 326 11.17 -6.20 -15.03
CA ARG A 326 11.99 -7.35 -15.47
C ARG A 326 13.45 -7.16 -15.06
N ASP A 327 14.01 -5.98 -15.29
CA ASP A 327 15.40 -5.68 -14.92
C ASP A 327 15.61 -5.76 -13.41
N PHE A 328 14.64 -5.26 -12.63
CA PHE A 328 14.68 -5.35 -11.18
C PHE A 328 14.57 -6.80 -10.68
N VAL A 329 13.66 -7.61 -11.24
CA VAL A 329 13.53 -9.03 -10.93
C VAL A 329 14.82 -9.79 -11.23
N VAL A 330 15.45 -9.53 -12.38
CA VAL A 330 16.74 -10.16 -12.76
C VAL A 330 17.84 -9.79 -11.78
N GLU A 331 17.91 -8.55 -11.30
CA GLU A 331 18.88 -8.16 -10.28
C GLU A 331 18.65 -8.92 -8.96
N VAL A 332 17.39 -9.04 -8.55
CA VAL A 332 17.00 -9.68 -7.29
C VAL A 332 17.29 -11.18 -7.32
N THR A 333 17.13 -11.85 -8.46
CA THR A 333 17.38 -13.29 -8.59
C THR A 333 18.85 -13.65 -8.76
N LYS A 334 19.67 -12.77 -9.36
CA LYS A 334 21.13 -12.99 -9.52
C LYS A 334 21.94 -12.90 -8.22
N LYS A 335 21.42 -12.24 -7.18
CA LYS A 335 22.11 -11.99 -5.90
C LYS A 335 21.77 -13.03 -4.81
N ARG A 336 21.27 -14.21 -5.19
CA ARG A 336 20.91 -15.28 -4.25
C ARG A 336 22.00 -16.32 -4.10
#